data_AF-A0A068UDB7-F1
#
_entry.id   AF-A0A068UDB7-F1
#
_cell.length_a   1.000
_cell.length_b   1.000
_cell.length_c   1.000
_cell.angle_alpha   90.00
_cell.angle_beta   90.00
_cell.angle_gamma   90.00
#
_symmetry.space_group_name_H-M   'P 1'
#
loop_
_entity.id
_entity.type
_entity.pdbx_description
1 polymer ?
#
loop_
_entity_poly.entity_id
_entity_poly.type
_entity_poly.pdbx_seq_one_letter_code
_entity_poly.pdbx_strand_id
1 'polypeptide(L)'
;MDVTRISLEGQIHVLQFVARKCFSQSSVVPSKHMVTAFSLAKFTVNHTLNKFTAVGCDTYGFIRGFHGVQGYTTGCMSICYSTEEVVDGICSGGGCCQTSIPKGTSEFSLSVGSFRNHSVVENFNPCSSVFVVEQGGFNFSMDLLRDIENVNKLPVALDWTIGNETCEIAQKNLDTYACQKNSKCINDPEPDSYPGYRCSCLEGYEGNPYIGCQDIDECQDESLNTCTFKSLCKNEIGGYKCSCPNGYHGDGKISAWLP
;
A
#
# COMPACT_ATOMS: atom_id res chain seq x y z
N MET A 1 -6.75 -2.43 14.37
CA MET A 1 -6.42 -2.11 12.97
C MET A 1 -7.69 -1.55 12.40
N ASP A 2 -7.67 -0.27 12.02
CA ASP A 2 -8.88 0.42 11.57
C ASP A 2 -8.81 0.48 10.06
N VAL A 3 -9.64 -0.33 9.40
CA VAL A 3 -9.67 -0.41 7.93
C VAL A 3 -10.40 0.80 7.38
N THR A 4 -9.76 1.54 6.47
CA THR A 4 -10.34 2.72 5.83
C THR A 4 -10.82 2.42 4.42
N ARG A 5 -10.11 1.57 3.68
CA ARG A 5 -10.46 1.18 2.31
C ARG A 5 -9.91 -0.21 1.97
N ILE A 6 -10.68 -1.00 1.24
CA ILE A 6 -10.23 -2.25 0.64
C ILE A 6 -10.35 -2.08 -0.88
N SER A 7 -9.28 -2.38 -1.59
CA SER A 7 -9.21 -2.39 -3.06
C SER A 7 -9.27 -3.83 -3.57
N LEU A 8 -9.93 -4.02 -4.71
CA LEU A 8 -10.02 -5.31 -5.38
C LEU A 8 -8.72 -5.66 -6.13
N GLU A 9 -7.88 -4.66 -6.38
CA GLU A 9 -6.53 -4.77 -6.94
C GLU A 9 -5.50 -5.28 -5.91
N GLY A 10 -5.96 -5.59 -4.70
CA GLY A 10 -5.23 -6.32 -3.67
C GLY A 10 -4.52 -5.46 -2.64
N GLN A 11 -4.93 -4.20 -2.49
CA GLN A 11 -4.49 -3.34 -1.39
C GLN A 11 -5.56 -3.20 -0.32
N ILE A 12 -5.14 -3.05 0.93
CA ILE A 12 -5.96 -2.63 2.05
C ILE A 12 -5.29 -1.44 2.74
N HIS A 13 -6.05 -0.35 2.89
CA HIS A 13 -5.59 0.85 3.56
C HIS A 13 -6.13 0.84 4.99
N VAL A 14 -5.24 1.09 5.93
CA VAL A 14 -5.55 1.09 7.36
C VAL A 14 -4.92 2.26 8.07
N LEU A 15 -5.46 2.60 9.24
CA LEU A 15 -4.81 3.52 10.17
C LEU A 15 -3.96 2.74 11.18
N GLN A 16 -2.68 3.08 11.24
CA GLN A 16 -1.70 2.44 12.10
C GLN A 16 -1.16 3.42 13.14
N PHE A 17 -0.96 2.95 14.37
CA PHE A 17 -0.45 3.78 15.46
C PHE A 17 1.01 4.17 15.26
N VAL A 18 1.32 5.41 15.63
CA VAL A 18 2.70 5.93 15.67
C VAL A 18 3.44 5.37 16.88
N ALA A 19 4.61 4.76 16.65
CA ALA A 19 5.47 4.29 17.71
C ALA A 19 6.34 5.44 18.22
N ARG A 20 6.40 5.67 19.54
CA ARG A 20 7.10 6.82 20.12
C ARG A 20 7.83 6.50 21.42
N LYS A 21 8.85 7.29 21.72
CA LYS A 21 9.60 7.29 22.98
C LYS A 21 9.85 8.73 23.41
N CYS A 22 9.36 9.08 24.59
CA CYS A 22 9.50 10.42 25.17
C CYS A 22 10.42 10.41 26.40
N PHE A 23 11.07 11.54 26.69
CA PHE A 23 12.20 11.60 27.61
C PHE A 23 12.01 12.53 28.84
N SER A 24 10.78 13.00 29.11
CA SER A 24 10.49 13.97 30.18
C SER A 24 10.95 13.56 31.59
N GLN A 25 11.41 14.53 32.38
CA GLN A 25 11.92 14.35 33.76
C GLN A 25 10.91 13.89 34.84
N SER A 26 9.59 13.87 34.59
CA SER A 26 8.60 13.74 35.68
C SER A 26 7.56 12.62 35.53
N SER A 27 7.80 11.62 34.69
CA SER A 27 6.94 10.42 34.66
C SER A 27 7.76 9.16 34.95
N VAL A 28 7.46 8.56 36.10
CA VAL A 28 7.87 7.19 36.50
C VAL A 28 7.12 6.17 35.65
N VAL A 29 7.24 6.29 34.33
CA VAL A 29 7.13 5.18 33.40
C VAL A 29 8.13 5.52 32.31
N PRO A 30 9.38 5.01 32.34
CA PRO A 30 10.11 4.91 31.10
C PRO A 30 9.19 4.09 30.20
N SER A 31 8.69 4.65 29.09
CA SER A 31 8.08 3.81 28.06
C SER A 31 9.25 2.96 27.53
N LYS A 32 9.55 1.87 28.25
CA LYS A 32 10.50 0.83 27.91
C LYS A 32 10.25 0.53 26.45
N HIS A 33 11.22 0.81 25.59
CA HIS A 33 11.24 0.47 24.16
C HIS A 33 9.86 0.11 23.63
N MET A 34 9.07 1.09 23.15
CA MET A 34 7.77 0.76 22.57
C MET A 34 8.01 0.12 21.20
N VAL A 35 8.38 -1.17 21.23
CA VAL A 35 8.31 -2.06 20.09
C VAL A 35 6.84 -2.19 19.78
N THR A 36 6.37 -1.46 18.77
CA THR A 36 5.03 -1.74 18.26
C THR A 36 5.21 -2.88 17.28
N ALA A 37 4.94 -4.09 17.75
CA ALA A 37 4.94 -5.29 16.93
C ALA A 37 3.58 -5.39 16.23
N PHE A 38 3.61 -5.38 14.90
CA PHE A 38 2.43 -5.56 14.07
C PHE A 38 2.50 -6.95 13.46
N SER A 39 1.91 -7.93 14.16
CA SER A 39 1.70 -9.26 13.59
C SER A 39 0.41 -9.23 12.78
N LEU A 40 0.57 -9.00 11.48
CA LEU A 40 -0.47 -9.21 10.50
C LEU A 40 -0.05 -10.41 9.66
N ALA A 41 -0.23 -11.61 10.20
CA ALA A 41 0.22 -12.87 9.60
C ALA A 41 -0.34 -13.16 8.18
N LYS A 42 -1.25 -12.31 7.67
CA LYS A 42 -1.87 -12.42 6.34
C LYS A 42 -1.69 -11.20 5.44
N PHE A 43 -0.94 -10.19 5.88
CA PHE A 43 -0.74 -8.95 5.13
C PHE A 43 0.74 -8.61 5.04
N THR A 44 1.16 -8.17 3.87
CA THR A 44 2.51 -7.64 3.63
C THR A 44 2.44 -6.12 3.50
N VAL A 45 3.50 -5.41 3.91
CA VAL A 45 3.57 -3.97 3.70
C VAL A 45 3.85 -3.69 2.24
N ASN A 46 3.01 -2.87 1.62
CA ASN A 46 3.24 -2.46 0.24
C ASN A 46 4.46 -1.53 0.17
N HIS A 47 5.58 -2.06 -0.28
CA HIS A 47 6.87 -1.37 -0.25
C HIS A 47 6.98 -0.19 -1.23
N THR A 48 6.12 -0.14 -2.26
CA THR A 48 6.10 0.96 -3.23
C THR A 48 5.16 2.08 -2.80
N LEU A 49 4.08 1.76 -2.07
CA LEU A 49 3.14 2.75 -1.58
C LEU A 49 3.54 3.34 -0.23
N ASN A 50 4.38 2.67 0.56
CA ASN A 50 4.75 3.14 1.91
C ASN A 50 6.24 3.47 2.06
N LYS A 51 6.51 4.34 3.03
CA LYS A 51 7.86 4.61 3.54
C LYS A 51 7.92 4.39 5.05
N PHE A 52 9.08 3.95 5.53
CA PHE A 52 9.39 3.99 6.95
C PHE A 52 9.95 5.37 7.29
N THR A 53 9.36 6.03 8.29
CA THR A 53 9.70 7.40 8.68
C THR A 53 10.07 7.46 10.14
N ALA A 54 11.14 8.21 10.45
CA ALA A 54 11.52 8.60 11.80
C ALA A 54 11.44 10.13 11.93
N VAL A 55 10.85 10.63 13.01
CA VAL A 55 10.69 12.06 13.32
C VAL A 55 11.29 12.34 14.69
N GLY A 56 12.11 13.37 14.77
CA GLY A 56 12.79 13.82 15.97
C GLY A 56 14.24 14.19 15.72
N CYS A 57 14.87 14.81 16.73
CA CYS A 57 16.31 15.01 16.80
C CYS A 57 16.91 13.99 17.76
N ASP A 58 18.22 13.72 17.66
CA ASP A 58 18.87 12.66 18.43
C ASP A 58 18.11 11.32 18.33
N THR A 59 17.62 10.98 17.13
CA THR A 59 16.63 9.92 16.92
C THR A 59 17.13 8.87 15.94
N TYR A 60 16.91 7.59 16.26
CA TYR A 60 17.02 6.52 15.28
C TYR A 60 15.82 5.57 15.40
N GLY A 61 15.45 4.99 14.27
CA GLY A 61 14.33 4.07 14.16
C GLY A 61 14.72 2.85 13.35
N PHE A 62 14.20 1.69 13.74
CA PHE A 62 14.31 0.47 12.94
C PHE A 62 12.94 -0.14 12.69
N ILE A 63 12.76 -0.61 11.47
CA ILE A 63 11.73 -1.57 11.10
C ILE A 63 12.39 -2.92 10.90
N ARG A 64 11.90 -3.92 11.65
CA ARG A 64 12.32 -5.30 11.54
C ARG A 64 11.13 -6.13 11.11
N GLY A 65 11.23 -6.83 10.00
CA GLY A 65 10.18 -7.71 9.48
C GLY A 65 10.74 -9.01 8.97
N PHE A 66 9.85 -9.82 8.43
CA PHE A 66 10.17 -11.10 7.83
C PHE A 66 9.81 -11.11 6.35
N HIS A 67 10.66 -11.79 5.59
CA HIS A 67 10.45 -12.13 4.21
C HIS A 67 10.47 -13.65 4.10
N GLY A 68 9.30 -14.28 4.22
CA GLY A 68 9.20 -15.71 4.52
C GLY A 68 9.95 -16.06 5.81
N VAL A 69 11.02 -16.85 5.70
CA VAL A 69 11.88 -17.23 6.85
C VAL A 69 13.04 -16.26 7.10
N GLN A 70 13.33 -15.36 6.16
CA GLN A 70 14.45 -14.45 6.27
C GLN A 70 14.03 -13.20 7.04
N GLY A 71 14.60 -13.02 8.24
CA GLY A 71 14.46 -11.77 8.97
C GLY A 71 15.32 -10.69 8.32
N TYR A 72 14.77 -9.48 8.18
CA TYR A 72 15.53 -8.33 7.73
C TYR A 72 15.32 -7.15 8.69
N THR A 73 16.23 -6.19 8.67
CA THR A 73 16.08 -4.94 9.42
C THR A 73 16.61 -3.79 8.58
N THR A 74 15.82 -2.73 8.48
CA THR A 74 16.27 -1.44 7.95
C THR A 74 15.93 -0.34 8.94
N GLY A 75 16.50 0.84 8.75
CA GLY A 75 16.31 1.94 9.69
C GLY A 75 16.52 3.29 9.06
N CYS A 76 16.10 4.29 9.83
CA CYS A 76 16.28 5.70 9.52
C CYS A 76 16.80 6.38 10.77
N MET A 77 17.71 7.33 10.60
CA MET A 77 18.22 8.15 11.70
C MET A 77 18.07 9.61 11.35
N SER A 78 17.71 10.40 12.35
CA SER A 78 17.68 11.85 12.26
C SER A 78 18.48 12.49 13.38
N ILE A 79 19.45 13.32 12.98
CA ILE A 79 20.45 13.91 13.87
C ILE A 79 20.41 15.43 13.67
N CYS A 80 20.16 16.12 14.76
CA CYS A 80 20.17 17.58 14.89
C CYS A 80 20.36 17.90 16.38
N TYR A 81 20.96 19.05 16.67
CA TYR A 81 21.15 19.51 18.05
C TYR A 81 20.44 20.84 18.33
N SER A 82 19.95 21.49 17.28
CA SER A 82 19.18 22.72 17.33
C SER A 82 18.10 22.74 16.24
N THR A 83 17.11 23.62 16.36
CA THR A 83 16.10 23.83 15.31
C THR A 83 16.66 24.50 14.07
N GLU A 84 17.84 25.16 14.15
CA GLU A 84 18.51 25.80 13.01
C GLU A 84 19.07 24.79 11.99
N GLU A 85 19.33 23.56 12.43
CA GLU A 85 19.78 22.44 11.57
C GLU A 85 18.62 21.74 10.86
N VAL A 86 17.37 22.10 11.18
CA VAL A 86 16.16 21.47 10.63
C VAL A 86 15.60 22.35 9.51
N VAL A 87 15.32 21.73 8.37
CA VAL A 87 14.68 22.43 7.25
C VAL A 87 13.22 21.98 7.16
N ASP A 88 12.31 22.93 7.35
CA ASP A 88 10.87 22.69 7.32
C ASP A 88 10.44 22.04 5.99
N GLY A 89 9.54 21.05 6.07
CA GLY A 89 9.08 20.29 4.90
C GLY A 89 10.07 19.26 4.34
N ILE A 90 11.35 19.27 4.75
CA ILE A 90 12.36 18.33 4.25
C ILE A 90 12.58 17.18 5.25
N CYS A 91 12.49 15.93 4.78
CA CYS A 91 12.67 14.74 5.60
C CYS A 91 13.87 13.88 5.14
N SER A 92 15.07 14.42 5.30
CA SER A 92 16.33 13.84 4.77
C SER A 92 17.49 13.86 5.77
N GLY A 93 17.23 13.69 7.06
CA GLY A 93 18.25 13.47 8.10
C GLY A 93 18.25 14.47 9.26
N GLY A 94 17.76 15.70 9.07
CA GLY A 94 17.56 16.68 10.14
C GLY A 94 16.07 16.82 10.49
N GLY A 95 15.70 16.56 11.75
CA GLY A 95 14.32 16.54 12.26
C GLY A 95 13.42 15.39 11.76
N CYS A 96 13.70 14.86 10.57
CA CYS A 96 12.96 13.78 9.95
C CYS A 96 13.84 12.96 8.99
N CYS A 97 13.58 11.66 8.89
CA CYS A 97 14.24 10.75 7.95
C CYS A 97 13.22 9.76 7.38
N GLN A 98 13.24 9.52 6.06
CA GLN A 98 12.49 8.42 5.42
C GLN A 98 13.42 7.43 4.72
N THR A 99 13.03 6.16 4.72
CA THR A 99 13.69 5.10 3.95
C THR A 99 12.67 4.16 3.33
N SER A 100 13.09 3.45 2.28
CA SER A 100 12.27 2.42 1.65
C SER A 100 12.14 1.21 2.57
N ILE A 101 11.00 0.54 2.46
CA ILE A 101 10.73 -0.72 3.16
C ILE A 101 11.12 -1.85 2.20
N PRO A 102 11.83 -2.89 2.67
CA PRO A 102 12.11 -4.06 1.83
C PRO A 102 10.84 -4.73 1.32
N LYS A 103 10.93 -5.26 0.11
CA LYS A 103 9.85 -5.99 -0.53
C LYS A 103 9.42 -7.23 0.29
N GLY A 104 8.14 -7.60 0.22
CA GLY A 104 7.59 -8.78 0.89
C GLY A 104 7.64 -8.74 2.42
N THR A 105 7.74 -7.54 3.01
CA THR A 105 7.74 -7.34 4.46
C THR A 105 6.45 -7.82 5.09
N SER A 106 6.53 -8.85 5.91
CA SER A 106 5.45 -9.34 6.77
C SER A 106 5.85 -9.26 8.24
N GLU A 107 4.85 -9.32 9.14
CA GLU A 107 5.05 -9.42 10.59
C GLU A 107 6.10 -8.46 11.16
N PHE A 108 6.00 -7.18 10.78
CA PHE A 108 7.02 -6.20 11.12
C PHE A 108 6.81 -5.58 12.50
N SER A 109 7.91 -5.13 13.08
CA SER A 109 7.96 -4.41 14.34
C SER A 109 8.76 -3.13 14.17
N LEU A 110 8.28 -2.07 14.80
CA LEU A 110 8.93 -0.77 14.79
C LEU A 110 9.58 -0.52 16.14
N SER A 111 10.82 -0.04 16.13
CA SER A 111 11.54 0.36 17.34
C SER A 111 12.13 1.75 17.14
N VAL A 112 12.11 2.55 18.20
CA VAL A 112 12.65 3.89 18.24
C VAL A 112 13.60 4.04 19.41
N GLY A 113 14.69 4.76 19.18
CA GLY A 113 15.72 5.06 20.16
C GLY A 113 16.34 6.43 19.92
N SER A 114 17.30 6.74 20.77
CA SER A 114 18.00 8.01 20.80
C SER A 114 19.47 7.79 21.09
N PHE A 115 20.37 8.58 20.51
CA PHE A 115 21.80 8.39 20.74
C PHE A 115 22.26 8.96 22.08
N ARG A 116 21.66 10.06 22.55
CA ARG A 116 22.03 10.79 23.77
C ARG A 116 20.89 10.94 24.78
N ASN A 117 19.86 10.08 24.67
CA ASN A 117 18.66 10.13 25.51
C ASN A 117 18.04 11.54 25.59
N HIS A 118 18.05 12.27 24.47
CA HIS A 118 17.50 13.62 24.34
C HIS A 118 18.11 14.68 25.26
N SER A 119 19.25 14.39 25.89
CA SER A 119 19.93 15.29 26.85
C SER A 119 20.23 16.70 26.36
N VAL A 120 20.26 16.90 25.03
CA VAL A 120 20.55 18.19 24.39
C VAL A 120 19.42 18.70 23.48
N VAL A 121 18.32 17.96 23.33
CA VAL A 121 17.19 18.33 22.45
C VAL A 121 15.83 18.32 23.12
N GLU A 122 15.72 17.81 24.36
CA GLU A 122 14.44 17.65 25.09
C GLU A 122 13.58 18.93 25.12
N ASN A 123 14.20 20.10 25.18
CA ASN A 123 13.53 21.40 25.23
C ASN A 123 12.73 21.76 23.97
N PHE A 124 13.08 21.21 22.80
CA PHE A 124 12.36 21.44 21.54
C PHE A 124 11.93 20.15 20.83
N ASN A 125 12.43 19.01 21.27
CA ASN A 125 12.03 17.69 20.80
C ASN A 125 11.96 16.72 22.00
N PRO A 126 10.82 16.66 22.72
CA PRO A 126 10.67 15.81 23.91
C PRO A 126 10.45 14.32 23.58
N CYS A 127 10.10 14.02 22.33
CA CYS A 127 9.73 12.67 21.87
C CYS A 127 10.35 12.36 20.50
N SER A 128 10.85 11.13 20.37
CA SER A 128 11.17 10.50 19.10
C SER A 128 10.00 9.64 18.64
N SER A 129 9.69 9.65 17.34
CA SER A 129 8.63 8.81 16.78
C SER A 129 9.07 8.10 15.51
N VAL A 130 8.52 6.91 15.27
CA VAL A 130 8.72 6.13 14.06
C VAL A 130 7.39 5.53 13.62
N PHE A 131 7.20 5.41 12.31
CA PHE A 131 5.97 4.87 11.73
C PHE A 131 6.20 4.44 10.28
N VAL A 132 5.32 3.55 9.81
CA VAL A 132 5.11 3.32 8.38
C VAL A 132 3.99 4.24 7.93
N VAL A 133 4.12 4.86 6.77
CA VAL A 133 3.07 5.71 6.21
C VAL A 133 3.02 5.62 4.70
N GLU A 134 1.80 5.65 4.16
CA GLU A 134 1.53 5.75 2.73
C GLU A 134 2.10 7.06 2.19
N GLN A 135 2.72 7.02 1.01
CA GLN A 135 3.30 8.20 0.37
C GLN A 135 2.23 9.26 0.14
N GLY A 136 2.49 10.50 0.56
CA GLY A 136 1.53 11.60 0.56
C GLY A 136 0.59 11.65 1.77
N GLY A 137 0.57 10.61 2.62
CA GLY A 137 -0.21 10.55 3.86
C GLY A 137 0.45 11.26 5.06
N PHE A 138 1.66 11.78 4.90
CA PHE A 138 2.40 12.53 5.91
C PHE A 138 3.32 13.56 5.26
N ASN A 139 3.28 14.78 5.78
CA ASN A 139 4.21 15.86 5.46
C ASN A 139 4.92 16.30 6.74
N PHE A 140 6.24 16.39 6.67
CA PHE A 140 7.02 16.86 7.80
C PHE A 140 6.84 18.37 8.00
N SER A 141 6.75 18.78 9.26
CA SER A 141 6.82 20.17 9.68
C SER A 141 7.62 20.25 10.99
N MET A 142 8.37 21.33 11.19
CA MET A 142 9.17 21.54 12.40
C MET A 142 8.33 21.54 13.68
N ASP A 143 7.07 21.97 13.62
CA ASP A 143 6.16 21.97 14.77
C ASP A 143 5.95 20.55 15.32
N LEU A 144 6.03 19.53 14.44
CA LEU A 144 5.96 18.14 14.85
C LEU A 144 7.10 17.73 15.77
N LEU A 145 8.23 18.43 15.81
CA LEU A 145 9.29 18.10 16.78
C LEU A 145 8.78 18.20 18.22
N ARG A 146 7.85 19.12 18.50
CA ARG A 146 7.17 19.25 19.80
C ARG A 146 5.86 18.48 19.83
N ASP A 147 5.08 18.55 18.76
CA ASP A 147 3.67 18.20 18.78
C ASP A 147 3.36 16.80 18.21
N ILE A 148 4.37 15.98 17.91
CA ILE A 148 4.18 14.62 17.35
C ILE A 148 3.31 13.71 18.24
N GLU A 149 3.20 14.01 19.54
CA GLU A 149 2.29 13.28 20.45
C GLU A 149 0.82 13.39 20.04
N ASN A 150 0.45 14.45 19.33
CA ASN A 150 -0.90 14.66 18.80
C ASN A 150 -1.18 13.78 17.57
N VAL A 151 -0.12 13.27 16.92
CA VAL A 151 -0.23 12.35 15.78
C VAL A 151 -0.33 10.92 16.31
N ASN A 152 -1.56 10.41 16.35
CA ASN A 152 -1.84 9.09 16.90
C ASN A 152 -1.81 7.98 15.87
N LYS A 153 -2.40 8.20 14.69
CA LYS A 153 -2.50 7.19 13.63
C LYS A 153 -2.21 7.80 12.27
N LEU A 154 -1.61 7.01 11.39
CA LEU A 154 -1.29 7.38 10.02
C LEU A 154 -1.76 6.32 9.03
N PRO A 155 -2.08 6.71 7.78
CA PRO A 155 -2.53 5.77 6.75
C PRO A 155 -1.37 4.88 6.31
N VAL A 156 -1.65 3.59 6.16
CA VAL A 156 -0.71 2.58 5.69
C VAL A 156 -1.41 1.69 4.68
N ALA A 157 -0.75 1.44 3.56
CA ALA A 157 -1.21 0.49 2.55
C ALA A 157 -0.59 -0.89 2.80
N LEU A 158 -1.38 -1.94 2.80
CA LEU A 158 -0.90 -3.31 2.90
C LEU A 158 -1.39 -4.10 1.70
N ASP A 159 -0.61 -5.07 1.26
CA ASP A 159 -1.04 -6.04 0.26
C ASP A 159 -1.69 -7.23 0.96
N TRP A 160 -2.71 -7.80 0.30
CA TRP A 160 -3.45 -8.96 0.80
C TRP A 160 -3.59 -10.02 -0.28
N THR A 161 -3.60 -11.28 0.15
CA THR A 161 -3.84 -12.46 -0.69
C THR A 161 -4.84 -13.39 -0.01
N ILE A 162 -5.39 -14.32 -0.79
CA ILE A 162 -6.32 -15.36 -0.30
C ILE A 162 -5.56 -16.65 -0.11
N GLY A 163 -5.75 -17.24 1.06
CA GLY A 163 -5.11 -18.49 1.44
C GLY A 163 -3.60 -18.36 1.43
N ASN A 164 -2.93 -19.50 1.24
CA ASN A 164 -1.48 -19.62 1.12
C ASN A 164 -1.10 -20.51 -0.08
N GLU A 165 -2.02 -20.67 -1.02
CA GLU A 165 -1.89 -21.58 -2.16
C GLU A 165 -1.78 -20.78 -3.45
N THR A 166 -1.15 -21.38 -4.47
CA THR A 166 -1.16 -20.82 -5.82
C THR A 166 -2.51 -21.07 -6.50
N CYS A 167 -2.79 -20.34 -7.57
CA CYS A 167 -3.98 -20.53 -8.40
C CYS A 167 -4.15 -21.96 -8.87
N GLU A 168 -3.07 -22.63 -9.29
CA GLU A 168 -3.10 -23.99 -9.83
C GLU A 168 -3.51 -25.02 -8.77
N ILE A 169 -3.28 -24.72 -7.50
CA ILE A 169 -3.70 -25.54 -6.36
C ILE A 169 -5.13 -25.15 -5.96
N ALA A 170 -5.39 -23.86 -5.75
CA ALA A 170 -6.68 -23.37 -5.30
C ALA A 170 -7.83 -23.73 -6.26
N GLN A 171 -7.60 -23.68 -7.58
CA GLN A 171 -8.59 -24.05 -8.60
C GLN A 171 -9.01 -25.52 -8.55
N LYS A 172 -8.21 -26.40 -7.92
CA LYS A 172 -8.54 -27.82 -7.77
C LYS A 172 -9.54 -28.07 -6.63
N ASN A 173 -9.66 -27.13 -5.70
CA ASN A 173 -10.56 -27.25 -4.55
C ASN A 173 -11.68 -26.18 -4.61
N LEU A 174 -12.73 -26.50 -5.35
CA LEU A 174 -13.87 -25.59 -5.60
C LEU A 174 -14.62 -25.20 -4.32
N ASP A 175 -14.52 -25.96 -3.23
CA ASP A 175 -15.18 -25.64 -1.96
C ASP A 175 -14.56 -24.41 -1.27
N THR A 176 -13.27 -24.15 -1.55
CA THR A 176 -12.49 -23.06 -0.94
C THR A 176 -12.02 -22.01 -1.94
N TYR A 177 -12.22 -22.26 -3.23
CA TYR A 177 -11.83 -21.36 -4.31
C TYR A 177 -12.69 -20.10 -4.29
N ALA A 178 -12.05 -18.94 -4.14
CA ALA A 178 -12.74 -17.68 -3.88
C ALA A 178 -13.25 -16.98 -5.16
N CYS A 179 -12.63 -17.21 -6.31
CA CYS A 179 -12.97 -16.49 -7.54
C CYS A 179 -14.30 -16.95 -8.11
N GLN A 180 -15.17 -16.01 -8.46
CA GLN A 180 -16.53 -16.27 -8.94
C GLN A 180 -16.64 -16.24 -10.46
N LYS A 181 -17.87 -16.35 -10.96
CA LYS A 181 -18.18 -16.34 -12.40
C LYS A 181 -17.58 -15.11 -13.11
N ASN A 182 -17.08 -15.34 -14.33
CA ASN A 182 -16.45 -14.34 -15.19
C ASN A 182 -15.21 -13.66 -14.58
N SER A 183 -14.52 -14.37 -13.68
CA SER A 183 -13.26 -13.94 -13.11
C SER A 183 -12.17 -15.01 -13.29
N LYS A 184 -10.92 -14.58 -13.18
CA LYS A 184 -9.73 -15.41 -13.23
C LYS A 184 -8.93 -15.28 -11.94
N CYS A 185 -8.27 -16.36 -11.58
CA CYS A 185 -7.27 -16.35 -10.52
C CYS A 185 -5.97 -15.70 -11.02
N ILE A 186 -5.35 -14.91 -10.16
CA ILE A 186 -4.03 -14.33 -10.36
C ILE A 186 -3.15 -14.70 -9.16
N ASN A 187 -2.01 -15.32 -9.43
CA ASN A 187 -0.98 -15.51 -8.41
C ASN A 187 -0.45 -14.13 -8.00
N ASP A 188 -0.01 -13.99 -6.75
CA ASP A 188 0.79 -12.83 -6.38
C ASP A 188 2.01 -12.77 -7.33
N PRO A 189 2.20 -11.68 -8.09
CA PRO A 189 3.31 -11.57 -9.04
C PRO A 189 4.67 -11.53 -8.32
N GLU A 190 4.69 -11.41 -7.00
CA GLU A 190 5.90 -11.37 -6.20
C GLU A 190 6.25 -12.79 -5.69
N PRO A 191 7.25 -13.48 -6.29
CA PRO A 191 7.64 -14.85 -5.89
C PRO A 191 8.19 -14.96 -4.45
N ASP A 192 8.39 -13.80 -3.86
CA ASP A 192 9.05 -13.47 -2.61
C ASP A 192 8.02 -13.02 -1.54
N SER A 193 6.81 -12.63 -1.96
CA SER A 193 5.69 -12.29 -1.08
C SER A 193 5.11 -13.54 -0.41
N TYR A 194 4.34 -13.32 0.66
CA TYR A 194 3.62 -14.40 1.34
C TYR A 194 2.73 -15.14 0.31
N PRO A 195 2.76 -16.48 0.28
CA PRO A 195 2.05 -17.23 -0.76
C PRO A 195 0.54 -16.96 -0.69
N GLY A 196 -0.13 -17.02 -1.83
CA GLY A 196 -1.57 -16.82 -1.97
C GLY A 196 -1.95 -16.35 -3.36
N TYR A 197 -3.26 -16.16 -3.57
CA TYR A 197 -3.79 -15.70 -4.84
C TYR A 197 -4.84 -14.60 -4.67
N ARG A 198 -5.17 -13.93 -5.77
CA ARG A 198 -6.28 -12.98 -5.86
C ARG A 198 -7.15 -13.31 -7.06
N CYS A 199 -8.27 -12.62 -7.19
CA CYS A 199 -9.18 -12.77 -8.31
C CYS A 199 -9.26 -11.45 -9.06
N SER A 200 -9.39 -11.52 -10.38
CA SER A 200 -9.60 -10.36 -11.26
C SER A 200 -10.69 -10.71 -12.27
N CYS A 201 -11.47 -9.73 -12.70
CA CYS A 201 -12.43 -9.98 -13.77
C CYS A 201 -11.72 -10.42 -15.06
N LEU A 202 -12.42 -11.22 -15.87
CA LEU A 202 -11.97 -11.50 -17.24
C LEU A 202 -11.98 -10.22 -18.08
N GLU A 203 -11.23 -10.22 -19.18
CA GLU A 203 -11.30 -9.13 -20.15
C GLU A 203 -12.74 -9.02 -20.71
N GLY A 204 -13.24 -7.79 -20.86
CA GLY A 204 -14.65 -7.51 -21.20
C GLY A 204 -15.62 -7.59 -20.01
N TYR A 205 -15.12 -7.75 -18.78
CA TYR A 205 -15.95 -7.81 -17.56
C TYR A 205 -15.45 -6.85 -16.47
N GLU A 206 -16.39 -6.32 -15.69
CA GLU A 206 -16.13 -5.41 -14.58
C GLU A 206 -16.86 -5.81 -13.28
N GLY A 207 -16.55 -5.08 -12.19
CA GLY A 207 -17.16 -5.27 -10.89
C GLY A 207 -16.29 -6.08 -9.93
N ASN A 208 -16.92 -6.89 -9.08
CA ASN A 208 -16.24 -7.57 -7.99
C ASN A 208 -16.05 -9.07 -8.27
N PRO A 209 -14.80 -9.54 -8.48
CA PRO A 209 -14.51 -10.91 -8.87
C PRO A 209 -14.79 -11.96 -7.78
N TYR A 210 -15.08 -11.52 -6.54
CA TYR A 210 -15.42 -12.38 -5.41
C TYR A 210 -16.93 -12.60 -5.24
N ILE A 211 -17.76 -11.87 -5.99
CA ILE A 211 -19.23 -12.08 -6.03
C ILE A 211 -19.74 -12.32 -7.46
N GLY A 212 -18.91 -12.08 -8.47
CA GLY A 212 -19.19 -12.29 -9.88
C GLY A 212 -19.01 -11.00 -10.68
N CYS A 213 -18.36 -11.12 -11.84
CA CYS A 213 -18.15 -9.98 -12.74
C CYS A 213 -19.29 -9.86 -13.76
N GLN A 214 -19.62 -8.62 -14.08
CA GLN A 214 -20.65 -8.24 -15.03
C GLN A 214 -20.02 -7.88 -16.36
N ASP A 215 -20.76 -8.11 -17.43
CA ASP A 215 -20.38 -7.74 -18.78
C ASP A 215 -20.21 -6.22 -18.90
N ILE A 216 -19.14 -5.76 -19.56
CA ILE A 216 -18.97 -4.36 -19.90
C ILE A 216 -19.73 -4.08 -21.19
N ASP A 217 -20.60 -3.07 -21.22
CA ASP A 217 -21.18 -2.59 -22.48
C ASP A 217 -20.22 -1.58 -23.12
N GLU A 218 -19.25 -2.06 -23.91
CA GLU A 218 -18.26 -1.16 -24.54
C GLU A 218 -18.90 -0.20 -25.55
N CYS A 219 -20.14 -0.42 -25.99
CA CYS A 219 -20.83 0.50 -26.89
C CYS A 219 -21.35 1.77 -26.19
N GLN A 220 -21.46 1.77 -24.84
CA GLN A 220 -21.82 2.97 -24.09
C GLN A 220 -20.65 3.94 -23.91
N ASP A 221 -19.41 3.44 -23.98
CA ASP A 221 -18.20 4.24 -23.80
C ASP A 221 -17.28 4.12 -25.04
N GLU A 222 -17.12 5.21 -25.77
CA GLU A 222 -16.27 5.28 -26.96
C GLU A 222 -14.79 5.01 -26.66
N SER A 223 -14.34 5.18 -25.41
CA SER A 223 -12.96 4.86 -25.02
C SER A 223 -12.72 3.36 -24.86
N LEU A 224 -13.78 2.56 -24.73
CA LEU A 224 -13.71 1.10 -24.53
C LEU A 224 -13.91 0.31 -25.83
N ASN A 225 -14.28 0.98 -26.93
CA ASN A 225 -14.44 0.35 -28.23
C ASN A 225 -13.62 1.04 -29.33
N THR A 226 -13.48 0.35 -30.46
CA THR A 226 -12.72 0.83 -31.64
C THR A 226 -13.61 0.88 -32.89
N CYS A 227 -14.93 0.94 -32.71
CA CYS A 227 -15.86 0.99 -33.84
C CYS A 227 -15.73 2.33 -34.57
N THR A 228 -15.56 2.28 -35.89
CA THR A 228 -15.53 3.49 -36.73
C THR A 228 -16.89 4.21 -36.73
N PHE A 229 -17.98 3.43 -36.64
CA PHE A 229 -19.34 3.93 -36.62
C PHE A 229 -20.04 3.55 -35.31
N LYS A 230 -20.15 4.49 -34.37
CA LYS A 230 -20.76 4.25 -33.04
C LYS A 230 -22.15 3.62 -33.11
N SER A 231 -23.01 4.11 -34.02
CA SER A 231 -24.38 3.60 -34.19
C SER A 231 -24.45 2.15 -34.69
N LEU A 232 -23.32 1.59 -35.11
CA LEU A 232 -23.20 0.21 -35.59
C LEU A 232 -22.37 -0.65 -34.62
N CYS A 233 -22.13 -0.14 -33.41
CA CYS A 233 -21.64 -0.95 -32.30
C CYS A 233 -22.80 -1.76 -31.71
N LYS A 234 -22.54 -3.04 -31.48
CA LYS A 234 -23.46 -3.95 -30.80
C LYS A 234 -22.71 -4.63 -29.66
N ASN A 235 -23.21 -4.46 -28.44
CA ASN A 235 -22.69 -5.18 -27.28
C ASN A 235 -22.95 -6.68 -27.40
N GLU A 236 -21.99 -7.50 -26.99
CA GLU A 236 -22.06 -8.95 -26.89
C GLU A 236 -21.51 -9.39 -25.52
N ILE A 237 -21.79 -10.63 -25.10
CA ILE A 237 -21.28 -11.08 -23.80
C ILE A 237 -19.76 -11.31 -23.90
N GLY A 238 -18.99 -10.57 -23.11
CA GLY A 238 -17.53 -10.56 -23.06
C GLY A 238 -16.86 -9.69 -24.12
N GLY A 239 -17.60 -8.78 -24.77
CA GLY A 239 -17.03 -7.83 -25.72
C GLY A 239 -18.06 -7.24 -26.69
N TYR A 240 -17.59 -6.56 -27.74
CA TYR A 240 -18.48 -5.88 -28.70
C TYR A 240 -18.18 -6.25 -30.15
N LYS A 241 -19.19 -6.05 -30.99
CA LYS A 241 -19.11 -6.19 -32.44
C LYS A 241 -19.42 -4.88 -33.14
N CYS A 242 -18.54 -4.49 -34.05
CA CYS A 242 -18.77 -3.37 -34.97
C CYS A 242 -19.31 -3.87 -36.31
N SER A 243 -20.09 -3.05 -36.99
CA SER A 243 -20.57 -3.34 -38.35
C SER A 243 -20.30 -2.17 -39.29
N CYS A 244 -20.21 -2.47 -40.59
CA CYS A 244 -20.03 -1.47 -41.64
C CYS A 244 -21.40 -0.99 -42.17
N PRO A 245 -21.54 0.30 -42.54
CA PRO A 245 -22.67 0.78 -43.31
C PRO A 245 -22.78 0.07 -44.66
N ASN A 246 -23.97 0.11 -45.27
CA ASN A 246 -24.16 -0.44 -46.62
C ASN A 246 -23.15 0.16 -47.62
N GLY A 247 -22.47 -0.71 -48.37
CA GLY A 247 -21.45 -0.32 -49.35
C GLY A 247 -20.02 -0.25 -48.81
N TYR A 248 -19.83 -0.36 -47.49
CA TYR A 248 -18.51 -0.47 -46.87
C TYR A 248 -18.19 -1.94 -46.55
N HIS A 249 -16.90 -2.29 -46.61
CA HIS A 249 -16.39 -3.61 -46.26
C HIS A 249 -15.39 -3.52 -45.10
N GLY A 250 -15.22 -4.62 -44.36
CA GLY A 250 -14.32 -4.71 -43.20
C GLY A 250 -15.02 -5.22 -41.94
N ASP A 251 -14.31 -5.12 -40.81
CA ASP A 251 -14.81 -5.55 -39.48
C ASP A 251 -15.58 -4.44 -38.72
N GLY A 252 -15.82 -3.29 -39.36
CA GLY A 252 -16.47 -2.12 -38.75
C GLY A 252 -15.63 -1.37 -37.72
N LYS A 253 -14.40 -1.83 -37.45
CA LYS A 253 -13.38 -1.12 -36.65
C LYS A 253 -12.56 -0.21 -37.59
N ILE A 254 -11.29 0.05 -37.26
CA ILE A 254 -10.36 0.89 -38.05
C ILE A 254 -10.23 0.41 -39.51
N SER A 255 -10.65 -0.83 -39.82
CA SER A 255 -10.55 -1.44 -41.15
C SER A 255 -11.75 -1.23 -42.09
N ALA A 256 -12.54 -0.16 -41.90
CA ALA A 256 -13.68 0.13 -42.78
C ALA A 256 -13.29 0.98 -44.00
N TRP A 257 -13.53 0.48 -45.21
CA TRP A 257 -13.24 1.18 -46.47
C TRP A 257 -14.31 0.97 -47.56
N LEU A 258 -14.38 1.93 -48.47
CA LEU A 258 -15.15 1.82 -49.72
C LEU A 258 -14.29 1.08 -50.77
N PRO A 259 -14.92 0.26 -51.63
CA PRO A 259 -14.24 -0.35 -52.77
C PRO A 259 -13.76 0.69 -53.80
#